data_AF-A0A2E8WZA3-F1
#
_entry.id   AF-A0A2E8WZA3-F1
#
_cell.length_a   1.000
_cell.length_b   1.000
_cell.length_c   1.000
_cell.angle_alpha   90.00
_cell.angle_beta   90.00
_cell.angle_gamma   90.00
#
_symmetry.space_group_name_H-M   'P 1'
#
loop_
_entity.id
_entity.type
_entity.pdbx_description
1 polymer ?
#
loop_
_entity_poly.entity_id
_entity_poly.type
_entity_poly.pdbx_seq_one_letter_code
_entity_poly.pdbx_strand_id
1 'polypeptide(L)'
;MQHNLIEAEANLRKALSLGLRQDHDKAAVKLNLAVCFSAKQDRKRAMVMIQEAKRLDTKGMLKGDIKQVEAMIKNPRVVQRARR
;
A
#
# COMPACT_ATOMS: atom_id res chain seq x y z
N MET A 1 2.25 -18.76 0.59
CA MET A 1 2.04 -17.33 0.93
C MET A 1 3.05 -16.37 0.27
N GLN A 2 4.33 -16.72 0.13
CA GLN A 2 5.32 -15.81 -0.50
C GLN A 2 5.13 -15.61 -2.02
N HIS A 3 4.72 -16.65 -2.76
CA HIS A 3 4.54 -16.58 -4.22
C HIS A 3 3.48 -15.55 -4.63
N ASN A 4 2.34 -15.54 -3.93
CA ASN A 4 1.21 -14.63 -4.19
C ASN A 4 1.57 -13.15 -3.99
N LEU A 5 2.52 -12.83 -3.08
CA LEU A 5 2.96 -11.46 -2.83
C LEU A 5 3.89 -10.92 -3.93
N ILE A 6 4.66 -11.81 -4.57
CA ILE A 6 5.53 -11.45 -5.70
C ILE A 6 4.67 -11.17 -6.92
N GLU A 7 3.68 -12.02 -7.17
CA GLU A 7 2.72 -11.84 -8.27
C GLU A 7 1.85 -10.59 -8.07
N ALA A 8 1.39 -10.32 -6.84
CA ALA A 8 0.68 -9.09 -6.50
C ALA A 8 1.53 -7.84 -6.78
N GLU A 9 2.81 -7.84 -6.39
CA GLU A 9 3.71 -6.72 -6.69
C GLU A 9 3.88 -6.52 -8.20
N ALA A 10 4.07 -7.59 -8.97
CA ALA A 10 4.21 -7.52 -10.42
C ALA A 10 2.95 -6.96 -11.09
N ASN A 11 1.77 -7.42 -10.68
CA ASN A 11 0.49 -6.96 -11.19
C ASN A 11 0.23 -5.48 -10.85
N LEU A 12 0.56 -5.05 -9.62
CA LEU A 12 0.43 -3.65 -9.19
C LEU A 12 1.38 -2.72 -9.97
N ARG A 13 2.62 -3.14 -10.21
CA ARG A 13 3.57 -2.40 -11.06
C ARG A 13 3.08 -2.30 -12.51
N LYS A 14 2.50 -3.38 -13.03
CA LYS A 14 1.90 -3.39 -14.37
C LYS A 14 0.71 -2.44 -14.46
N ALA A 15 -0.16 -2.42 -13.44
CA ALA A 15 -1.28 -1.47 -13.37
C ALA A 15 -0.80 -0.01 -13.40
N LEU A 16 0.26 0.32 -12.66
CA LEU A 16 0.91 1.64 -12.71
C LEU A 16 1.44 2.00 -14.11
N SER A 17 2.05 1.03 -14.82
CA SER A 17 2.58 1.24 -16.18
C SER A 17 1.51 1.32 -17.27
N LEU A 18 0.35 0.68 -17.06
CA LEU A 18 -0.76 0.67 -18.02
C LEU A 18 -1.52 2.00 -18.08
N GLY A 19 -1.10 3.01 -17.31
CA GLY A 19 -1.65 4.36 -17.41
C GLY A 19 -2.99 4.49 -16.71
N LEU A 20 -3.02 4.26 -15.40
CA LEU A 20 -4.17 4.60 -14.56
C LEU A 20 -4.55 6.07 -14.80
N ARG A 21 -5.76 6.31 -15.32
CA ARG A 21 -6.21 7.64 -15.77
C ARG A 21 -6.44 8.60 -14.61
N GLN A 22 -6.78 8.11 -13.42
CA GLN A 22 -7.05 8.95 -12.26
C GLN A 22 -5.95 8.85 -11.21
N ASP A 23 -5.65 9.97 -10.55
CA ASP A 23 -4.64 10.01 -9.49
C ASP A 23 -5.06 9.21 -8.26
N HIS A 24 -6.35 9.09 -8.01
CA HIS A 24 -6.88 8.22 -6.96
C HIS A 24 -6.59 6.74 -7.22
N ASP A 25 -6.70 6.27 -8.47
CA ASP A 25 -6.37 4.88 -8.81
C ASP A 25 -4.87 4.61 -8.58
N LYS A 26 -4.02 5.58 -8.95
CA LYS A 26 -2.58 5.51 -8.66
C LYS A 26 -2.31 5.49 -7.15
N ALA A 27 -3.07 6.26 -6.36
CA ALA A 27 -2.98 6.26 -4.90
C ALA A 27 -3.35 4.89 -4.32
N ALA A 28 -4.40 4.24 -4.84
CA ALA A 28 -4.83 2.91 -4.40
C ALA A 28 -3.78 1.83 -4.71
N VAL A 29 -3.16 1.87 -5.89
CA VAL A 29 -2.08 0.93 -6.25
C VAL A 29 -0.85 1.12 -5.36
N LYS A 30 -0.47 2.36 -5.05
CA LYS A 30 0.66 2.64 -4.15
C LYS A 30 0.37 2.22 -2.70
N LEU A 31 -0.87 2.39 -2.24
CA LEU A 31 -1.30 1.89 -0.94
C LEU A 31 -1.16 0.36 -0.84
N ASN A 32 -1.57 -0.37 -1.87
CA ASN A 32 -1.42 -1.83 -1.93
C ASN A 32 0.05 -2.27 -2.01
N LEU A 33 0.90 -1.52 -2.71
CA LEU A 33 2.35 -1.74 -2.70
C LEU A 33 2.94 -1.53 -1.30
N ALA A 34 2.46 -0.53 -0.55
CA ALA A 34 2.89 -0.31 0.83
C ALA A 34 2.57 -1.51 1.74
N VAL A 35 1.38 -2.13 1.57
CA VAL A 35 1.00 -3.36 2.28
C VAL A 35 1.93 -4.52 1.90
N CYS A 36 2.23 -4.69 0.62
CA CYS A 36 3.14 -5.74 0.15
C CYS A 36 4.57 -5.57 0.71
N PHE A 37 5.10 -4.34 0.71
CA PHE A 37 6.42 -4.06 1.30
C PHE A 37 6.43 -4.25 2.82
N SER A 38 5.35 -3.88 3.51
CA SER A 38 5.18 -4.13 4.94
C SER A 38 5.23 -5.64 5.27
N ALA A 39 4.58 -6.47 4.47
CA ALA A 39 4.62 -7.93 4.61
C ALA A 39 6.03 -8.51 4.39
N LYS A 40 6.86 -7.85 3.57
CA LYS A 40 8.29 -8.19 3.35
C LYS A 40 9.22 -7.57 4.40
N GLN A 41 8.68 -6.97 5.47
CA GLN A 41 9.43 -6.23 6.50
C GLN A 41 10.22 -5.02 5.98
N ASP A 42 9.95 -4.54 4.76
CA ASP A 42 10.58 -3.35 4.17
C ASP A 42 9.79 -2.09 4.52
N ARG A 43 9.92 -1.67 5.78
CA ARG A 43 9.19 -0.51 6.31
C ARG A 43 9.57 0.81 5.62
N LYS A 44 10.82 0.93 5.17
CA LYS A 44 11.32 2.15 4.52
C LYS A 44 10.61 2.36 3.20
N ARG A 45 10.57 1.34 2.32
CA ARG A 45 9.83 1.45 1.05
C ARG A 45 8.33 1.53 1.26
N ALA A 46 7.78 0.83 2.24
CA ALA A 46 6.36 0.93 2.59
C ALA A 46 5.96 2.37 2.97
N MET A 47 6.76 3.05 3.79
CA MET A 47 6.50 4.45 4.16
C MET A 47 6.60 5.43 2.99
N VAL A 48 7.53 5.20 2.05
CA VAL A 48 7.63 6.01 0.82
C VAL A 48 6.36 5.86 -0.01
N MET A 49 5.87 4.63 -0.20
CA MET A 49 4.62 4.39 -0.94
C MET A 49 3.40 5.04 -0.28
N ILE A 50 3.34 5.05 1.06
CA ILE A 50 2.29 5.78 1.81
C ILE A 50 2.34 7.29 1.55
N GLN A 51 3.52 7.90 1.56
CA GLN A 51 3.65 9.33 1.27
C GLN A 51 3.23 9.66 -0.16
N GLU A 52 3.59 8.82 -1.12
CA GLU A 52 3.17 9.01 -2.50
C GLU A 52 1.66 8.81 -2.69
N ALA A 53 1.05 7.84 -1.99
CA ALA A 53 -0.39 7.64 -1.99
C ALA A 53 -1.13 8.86 -1.40
N LYS A 54 -0.63 9.42 -0.29
CA LYS A 54 -1.16 10.67 0.30
C LYS A 54 -1.12 11.84 -0.67
N ARG A 55 -0.04 11.96 -1.46
CA ARG A 55 0.13 13.05 -2.43
C ARG A 55 -0.87 12.94 -3.60
N LEU A 56 -1.22 11.72 -3.98
CA LEU A 56 -2.10 11.43 -5.11
C LEU A 56 -3.59 11.37 -4.72
N ASP A 57 -3.89 11.11 -3.44
CA ASP A 57 -5.26 11.15 -2.90
C ASP A 57 -5.74 12.59 -2.64
N THR A 58 -5.78 13.40 -3.69
CA THR A 58 -6.14 14.83 -3.64
C THR A 58 -7.57 15.08 -3.16
N LYS A 59 -8.47 14.11 -3.37
CA LYS A 59 -9.87 14.16 -2.94
C LYS A 59 -10.11 13.53 -1.56
N GLY A 60 -9.07 13.00 -0.92
CA GLY A 60 -9.16 12.40 0.42
C GLY A 60 -10.00 11.12 0.50
N MET A 61 -10.22 10.45 -0.64
CA MET A 61 -11.09 9.27 -0.74
C MET A 61 -10.44 8.02 -0.13
N LEU A 62 -9.10 7.96 -0.01
CA LEU A 62 -8.36 6.87 0.64
C LEU A 62 -7.79 7.25 2.00
N LYS A 63 -8.13 8.44 2.52
CA LYS A 63 -7.52 8.99 3.74
C LYS A 63 -7.67 8.07 4.96
N GLY A 64 -8.79 7.34 5.07
CA GLY A 64 -9.02 6.35 6.11
C GLY A 64 -8.07 5.16 6.00
N ASP A 65 -8.03 4.56 4.82
CA ASP A 65 -7.22 3.36 4.55
C ASP A 65 -5.72 3.65 4.62
N ILE A 66 -5.28 4.81 4.11
CA ILE A 66 -3.90 5.28 4.22
C ILE A 66 -3.47 5.36 5.69
N LYS A 67 -4.32 5.88 6.58
CA LYS A 67 -4.03 5.95 8.01
C LYS A 67 -3.92 4.57 8.63
N GLN A 68 -4.80 3.64 8.27
CA GLN A 68 -4.75 2.27 8.78
C GLN A 68 -3.48 1.55 8.35
N VAL A 69 -3.12 1.63 7.07
CA VAL A 69 -1.91 0.99 6.55
C VAL A 69 -0.65 1.64 7.12
N GLU A 70 -0.61 2.96 7.27
CA GLU A 70 0.50 3.65 7.93
C GLU A 70 0.64 3.21 9.39
N ALA A 71 -0.46 3.09 10.13
CA ALA A 71 -0.46 2.57 11.50
C ALA A 71 0.02 1.12 11.56
N MET A 72 -0.36 0.28 10.59
CA MET A 72 0.12 -1.09 10.47
C MET A 72 1.63 -1.18 10.21
N ILE A 73 2.17 -0.33 9.33
CA ILE A 73 3.61 -0.28 9.04
C ILE A 73 4.41 0.17 10.27
N LYS A 74 3.91 1.17 11.00
CA LYS A 74 4.55 1.69 12.21
C LYS A 74 4.43 0.71 13.38
N ASN A 75 3.26 0.09 13.53
CA ASN A 75 2.92 -0.85 14.61
C ASN A 75 2.44 -2.21 14.05
N PRO A 76 3.37 -3.10 13.65
CA PRO A 76 3.03 -4.41 13.09
C PRO A 76 2.20 -5.31 14.03
N ARG A 77 2.24 -5.04 15.34
CA ARG A 77 1.54 -5.81 16.38
C ARG A 77 0.00 -5.66 16.34
N VAL A 78 -0.52 -4.60 15.72
CA VAL A 78 -1.97 -4.35 15.64
C VAL A 78 -2.67 -5.42 14.80
N VAL A 79 -1.99 -6.01 13.81
CA VAL A 79 -2.53 -7.04 12.91
C VAL A 79 -2.65 -8.41 13.60
N GLN A 80 -1.81 -8.70 14.59
CA GLN A 80 -1.82 -10.01 15.27
C GLN A 80 -3.02 -10.19 16.19
N ARG A 81 -3.71 -9.11 16.59
CA ARG A 81 -4.90 -9.18 17.46
C ARG A 81 -6.20 -9.51 16.73
N ALA A 82 -6.26 -9.33 15.41
CA ALA A 82 -7.43 -9.70 14.59
C ALA A 82 -7.41 -11.15 14.07
N ARG A 83 -6.39 -11.94 14.46
CA ARG A 83 -6.24 -13.36 14.10
C ARG A 83 -6.21 -14.29 15.34
N ARG A 84 -6.67 -13.81 16.50
CA ARG A 84 -6.89 -14.65 17.69
C ARG A 84 -8.37 -14.86 17.91
#